data_AF-A0A931YEY0-F1
#
_entry.id   AF-A0A931YEY0-F1
#
_cell.length_a   1.000
_cell.length_b   1.000
_cell.length_c   1.000
_cell.angle_alpha   90.00
_cell.angle_beta   90.00
_cell.angle_gamma   90.00
#
_symmetry.space_group_name_H-M   'P 1'
#
loop_
_entity.id
_entity.type
_entity.pdbx_description
1 polymer ?
#
loop_
_entity_poly.entity_id
_entity_poly.type
_entity_poly.pdbx_seq_one_letter_code
_entity_poly.pdbx_strand_id
1 'polypeptide(L)' 'MFVRFPYKGFIFDLDGTLYLGERLLPGAARVIAALREAGRRLCFLSNKPIQ' A
#
# COMPACT_ATOMS: atom_id res chain seq x y z
N MET A 1 -2.93 -19.82 -5.46
CA MET A 1 -4.06 -19.05 -4.91
C MET A 1 -4.08 -17.69 -5.59
N PHE A 2 -5.10 -17.41 -6.41
CA PHE A 2 -5.21 -16.11 -7.07
C PHE A 2 -5.91 -15.13 -6.14
N VAL A 3 -5.25 -14.03 -5.81
CA VAL A 3 -5.85 -12.94 -5.04
C VAL A 3 -6.67 -12.09 -6.01
N ARG A 4 -7.98 -12.01 -5.80
CA ARG A 4 -8.86 -11.14 -6.59
C ARG A 4 -8.98 -9.79 -5.89
N PHE A 5 -8.62 -8.72 -6.61
CA PHE A 5 -8.84 -7.35 -6.14
C PHE A 5 -10.18 -6.83 -6.67
N PRO A 6 -11.20 -6.64 -5.80
CA PRO A 6 -12.54 -6.27 -6.24
C PRO A 6 -12.65 -4.82 -6.71
N TYR A 7 -11.70 -3.96 -6.30
CA TYR A 7 -11.69 -2.54 -6.63
C TYR A 7 -10.70 -2.21 -7.74
N LYS A 8 -10.95 -1.09 -8.44
CA LYS A 8 -10.07 -0.57 -9.50
C LYS A 8 -8.91 0.27 -8.94
N GLY A 9 -9.02 0.74 -7.71
CA GLY A 9 -7.95 1.49 -7.04
C GLY A 9 -8.04 1.42 -5.52
N PHE A 10 -6.92 1.74 -4.88
CA PHE A 10 -6.70 1.65 -3.44
C PHE A 10 -5.99 2.92 -2.95
N ILE A 11 -6.42 3.42 -1.81
CA ILE A 11 -5.75 4.51 -1.10
C ILE A 11 -5.16 3.91 0.17
N PHE A 12 -3.87 4.12 0.38
CA PHE A 12 -3.16 3.65 1.56
C PHE A 12 -2.78 4.83 2.44
N ASP A 13 -3.11 4.70 3.72
CA ASP A 13 -2.35 5.39 4.76
C ASP A 13 -0.90 4.86 4.81
N LEU A 14 0.01 5.62 5.40
CA LEU A 14 1.42 5.32 5.46
C LEU A 14 1.87 4.83 6.85
N ASP A 15 1.80 5.68 7.87
CA ASP A 15 2.35 5.37 9.19
C ASP A 15 1.41 4.48 10.02
N GLY A 16 1.91 3.35 10.47
CA GLY A 16 1.09 2.30 11.09
C GLY A 16 0.36 1.39 10.08
N THR A 17 0.44 1.71 8.77
CA THR A 17 -0.23 0.93 7.70
C THR A 17 0.75 0.26 6.75
N LEU A 18 1.71 0.99 6.18
CA LEU A 18 2.75 0.44 5.32
C LEU A 18 4.12 0.38 6.00
N TYR A 19 4.38 1.30 6.92
CA TYR A 19 5.60 1.32 7.73
C TYR A 19 5.29 1.70 9.18
N LEU A 20 6.26 1.46 10.06
CA LEU A 20 6.30 2.01 11.40
C LEU A 20 7.70 2.58 11.65
N GLY A 21 7.80 3.91 11.78
CA GLY A 21 9.08 4.60 11.75
C GLY A 21 9.82 4.35 10.43
N GLU A 22 11.05 3.85 10.50
CA GLU A 22 11.89 3.58 9.32
C GLU A 22 11.73 2.16 8.75
N ARG A 23 10.83 1.35 9.31
CA ARG A 23 10.68 -0.06 8.92
C ARG A 23 9.36 -0.32 8.22
N LEU A 24 9.39 -1.00 7.08
CA LEU A 24 8.18 -1.52 6.44
C LEU A 24 7.51 -2.58 7.31
N LEU A 25 6.18 -2.55 7.34
CA LEU A 25 5.40 -3.61 7.96
C LEU A 25 5.46 -4.89 7.11
N PRO A 26 5.44 -6.09 7.73
CA PRO A 26 5.50 -7.35 7.00
C PRO A 26 4.40 -7.44 5.92
N GLY A 27 4.81 -7.75 4.69
CA GLY A 27 3.88 -7.91 3.57
C GLY A 27 3.44 -6.62 2.88
N ALA A 28 3.75 -5.43 3.42
CA ALA A 28 3.41 -4.14 2.80
C ALA A 28 3.94 -4.05 1.35
N ALA A 29 5.25 -4.28 1.17
CA ALA A 29 5.88 -4.29 -0.15
C ALA A 29 5.23 -5.31 -1.10
N ARG A 30 4.92 -6.52 -0.60
CA ARG A 30 4.29 -7.58 -1.38
C ARG A 30 2.89 -7.19 -1.86
N VAL A 31 2.08 -6.55 -1.01
CA VAL A 31 0.72 -6.10 -1.37
C VAL A 31 0.79 -5.00 -2.42
N ILE A 32 1.67 -4.01 -2.25
CA ILE A 32 1.84 -2.93 -3.23
C ILE A 32 2.30 -3.48 -4.58
N ALA A 33 3.24 -4.43 -4.59
CA ALA A 33 3.68 -5.10 -5.81
C ALA A 33 2.52 -5.85 -6.49
N ALA A 34 1.79 -6.69 -5.74
CA ALA A 34 0.67 -7.45 -6.27
C ALA A 34 -0.45 -6.55 -6.85
N LEU A 35 -0.74 -5.41 -6.22
CA LEU A 35 -1.72 -4.46 -6.72
C LEU A 35 -1.25 -3.76 -8.01
N ARG A 36 0.05 -3.42 -8.11
CA ARG A 36 0.65 -2.87 -9.34
C ARG A 36 0.62 -3.89 -10.48
N GLU A 37 1.04 -5.13 -10.22
CA GLU A 37 1.00 -6.23 -11.20
C GLU A 37 -0.42 -6.49 -11.70
N ALA A 38 -1.42 -6.39 -10.81
CA ALA A 38 -2.82 -6.53 -11.16
C ALA A 38 -3.45 -5.29 -11.84
N GLY A 39 -2.65 -4.25 -12.16
CA GLY A 39 -3.09 -3.04 -12.84
C GLY A 39 -4.01 -2.14 -12.02
N ARG A 40 -3.96 -2.22 -10.68
CA ARG A 40 -4.78 -1.40 -9.78
C ARG A 40 -4.15 -0.02 -9.61
N ARG A 41 -4.98 1.02 -9.55
CA ARG A 41 -4.52 2.38 -9.25
C ARG A 41 -4.17 2.49 -7.76
N LEU A 42 -3.09 3.19 -7.44
CA LEU A 42 -2.63 3.38 -6.07
C LEU A 42 -2.53 4.87 -5.76
N CYS A 43 -2.99 5.26 -4.57
CA CYS A 43 -2.74 6.56 -3.97
C CYS A 43 -2.18 6.32 -2.56
N PHE A 44 -1.15 7.10 -2.19
CA PHE A 44 -0.63 7.12 -0.83
C PHE A 44 -1.06 8.44 -0.21
N LEU A 45 -1.78 8.39 0.90
CA LEU A 45 -2.32 9.55 1.59
C LEU A 45 -1.82 9.53 3.03
N SER A 46 -1.01 10.51 3.41
CA SER A 46 -0.54 10.66 4.79
C SER A 46 -0.85 12.05 5.29
N ASN A 47 -1.18 12.14 6.58
CA ASN A 47 -1.25 13.38 7.32
C ASN A 47 0.10 13.78 7.94
N LYS A 48 1.15 12.97 7.78
CA LYS A 48 2.49 13.37 8.23
C LYS A 48 3.06 14.44 7.31
N PRO A 49 3.49 15.60 7.85
CA PRO A 49 4.20 16.58 7.06
C PRO A 49 5.51 15.97 6.55
N ILE A 50 5.91 16.39 5.35
CA ILE A 50 7.25 16.10 4.84
C ILE A 50 8.20 16.89 5.74
N GLN A 51 9.05 16.20 6.52
CA GLN A 51 10.14 16.85 7.25
C GLN A 51 11.33 17.10 6.32
#